data_AF-A0A0K1F0P4-F1
#
_entry.id   AF-A0A0K1F0P4-F1
#
_cell.length_a   1.000
_cell.length_b   1.000
_cell.length_c   1.000
_cell.angle_alpha   90.00
_cell.angle_beta   90.00
_cell.angle_gamma   90.00
#
_symmetry.space_group_name_H-M   'P 1'
#
loop_
_entity.id
_entity.type
_entity.pdbx_description
1 polymer ?
#
loop_
_entity_poly.entity_id
_entity_poly.type
_entity_poly.pdbx_seq_one_letter_code
_entity_poly.pdbx_strand_id
1 'polypeptide(L)' 'MDKEMNKEMASVQDCPHEREPFRRPDDDARYLVLETGQTMSYAELCSGVDPALLPADENQYQQLLDSFGVIELG' A
#
# COMPACT_ATOMS: atom_id res chain seq x y z
N MET A 1 -39.95 -30.58 -11.74
CA MET A 1 -39.40 -29.32 -12.30
C MET A 1 -39.25 -28.27 -11.20
N ASP A 2 -38.71 -28.70 -10.06
CA ASP A 2 -37.49 -28.22 -9.41
C ASP A 2 -37.10 -26.76 -9.71
N LYS A 3 -37.56 -25.85 -8.83
CA LYS A 3 -36.99 -24.53 -8.62
C LYS A 3 -36.06 -24.60 -7.40
N GLU A 4 -34.77 -24.72 -7.64
CA GLU A 4 -33.74 -24.44 -6.63
C GLU A 4 -32.68 -23.51 -7.22
N MET A 5 -32.92 -22.19 -7.09
CA MET A 5 -31.88 -21.18 -7.22
C MET A 5 -31.07 -21.18 -5.92
N ASN A 6 -30.06 -22.04 -5.88
CA ASN A 6 -28.86 -21.92 -5.04
C ASN A 6 -28.31 -20.49 -5.21
N LYS A 7 -28.32 -19.63 -4.17
CA LYS A 7 -27.47 -19.64 -2.98
C LYS A 7 -26.01 -19.89 -3.33
N GLU A 8 -25.25 -18.81 -3.47
CA GLU A 8 -23.94 -18.63 -2.87
C GLU A 8 -23.46 -17.21 -3.22
N MET A 9 -23.82 -16.25 -2.37
CA MET A 9 -23.04 -15.02 -2.27
C MET A 9 -21.67 -15.46 -1.78
N ALA A 10 -20.66 -15.31 -2.64
CA ALA A 10 -19.27 -15.51 -2.30
C ALA A 10 -18.98 -14.69 -1.03
N SER A 11 -18.85 -15.40 0.10
CA SER A 11 -18.13 -14.88 1.27
C SER A 11 -16.76 -14.51 0.75
N VAL A 12 -16.53 -13.21 0.59
CA VAL A 12 -15.18 -12.65 0.50
C VAL A 12 -14.51 -13.14 1.76
N GLN A 13 -13.58 -14.07 1.57
CA GLN A 13 -12.91 -14.79 2.64
C GLN A 13 -12.33 -13.74 3.59
N ASP A 14 -12.85 -13.74 4.81
CA ASP A 14 -12.22 -13.15 5.98
C ASP A 14 -10.95 -13.98 6.20
N CYS A 15 -9.92 -13.70 5.41
CA CYS A 15 -8.60 -14.23 5.68
C CYS A 15 -8.17 -13.55 6.97
N PRO A 16 -7.91 -14.30 8.06
CA PRO A 16 -7.18 -13.77 9.18
C PRO A 16 -5.73 -13.67 8.71
N HIS A 17 -5.44 -12.72 7.83
CA HIS A 17 -4.07 -12.31 7.60
C HIS A 17 -3.64 -11.76 8.95
N GLU A 18 -2.85 -12.55 9.68
CA GLU A 18 -2.01 -12.05 10.75
C GLU A 18 -1.35 -10.80 10.19
N ARG A 19 -1.89 -9.63 10.55
CA ARG A 19 -1.43 -8.37 9.97
C ARG A 19 -0.01 -8.22 10.47
N GLU A 20 0.95 -8.45 9.56
CA GLU A 20 2.35 -8.18 9.85
C GLU A 20 2.42 -6.74 10.37
N PRO A 21 3.07 -6.50 11.52
CA PRO A 21 3.20 -5.15 12.02
C PRO A 21 3.87 -4.32 10.93
N PHE A 22 3.19 -3.24 10.53
CA PHE A 22 3.69 -2.35 9.48
C PHE A 22 5.14 -1.97 9.78
N ARG A 23 6.03 -2.42 8.91
CA ARG A 23 7.41 -1.97 8.92
C ARG A 23 7.50 -0.76 8.01
N ARG A 24 7.84 0.37 8.62
CA ARG A 24 8.25 1.53 7.84
C ARG A 24 9.44 1.13 6.96
N PRO A 25 9.43 1.48 5.66
CA PRO A 25 10.57 1.26 4.80
C PRO A 25 11.80 2.00 5.31
N ASP A 26 12.97 1.51 4.91
CA ASP A 26 14.24 2.15 5.22
C ASP A 26 14.37 3.49 4.46
N ASP A 27 15.16 4.42 4.98
CA ASP A 27 15.35 5.74 4.38
C ASP A 27 15.98 5.63 2.98
N ASP A 28 16.82 4.60 2.78
CA ASP A 28 17.48 4.26 1.51
C ASP A 28 16.60 3.45 0.54
N ALA A 29 15.39 3.03 0.97
CA ALA A 29 14.49 2.24 0.11
C ALA A 29 14.19 3.02 -1.19
N ARG A 30 14.27 2.32 -2.33
CA ARG A 30 14.23 2.95 -3.66
C ARG A 30 12.83 2.84 -4.25
N TYR A 31 12.33 3.94 -4.79
CA TYR A 31 11.02 4.06 -5.41
C TYR A 31 11.13 4.65 -6.80
N LEU A 32 10.39 4.10 -7.75
CA LEU A 32 10.23 4.68 -9.06
C LEU A 32 9.02 5.62 -9.06
N VAL A 33 9.25 6.89 -9.37
CA VAL A 33 8.22 7.88 -9.63
C VAL A 33 7.67 7.66 -11.02
N LEU A 34 6.39 7.29 -11.12
CA LEU A 34 5.76 6.97 -12.40
C LEU A 34 5.58 8.20 -13.28
N GLU A 35 5.41 9.39 -12.69
CA GLU A 35 5.25 10.64 -13.44
C GLU A 35 6.52 11.03 -14.21
N THR A 36 7.68 10.94 -13.57
CA THR A 36 8.96 11.40 -14.13
C THR A 36 9.86 10.26 -14.61
N GLY A 37 9.55 9.02 -14.24
CA GLY A 37 10.40 7.85 -14.46
C GLY A 37 11.69 7.87 -13.64
N GLN A 38 11.81 8.75 -12.65
CA GLN A 38 13.00 8.87 -11.81
C GLN A 38 12.93 7.94 -10.61
N THR A 39 14.09 7.47 -10.16
CA THR A 39 14.18 6.74 -8.89
C THR A 39 14.57 7.67 -7.77
N MET A 40 13.79 7.70 -6.70
CA MET A 40 14.02 8.46 -5.47
C MET A 40 14.09 7.52 -4.27
N SER A 41 14.76 7.94 -3.20
CA SER A 41 14.73 7.20 -1.93
C SER A 41 13.48 7.53 -1.09
N TYR A 42 13.16 6.71 -0.09
CA TYR A 42 12.08 7.01 0.85
C TYR A 42 12.30 8.35 1.56
N ALA A 43 13.54 8.65 1.91
CA ALA A 43 13.98 9.93 2.48
C ALA A 43 13.56 11.11 1.60
N GLU A 44 13.83 11.00 0.30
CA GLU A 44 13.54 12.05 -0.67
C GLU A 44 12.04 12.22 -0.89
N LEU A 45 11.28 11.12 -0.92
CA LEU A 45 9.82 11.17 -1.00
C LEU A 45 9.18 11.82 0.24
N CYS A 46 9.73 11.53 1.41
CA CYS A 46 9.30 12.13 2.67
C CYS A 46 9.91 13.51 2.92
N SER A 47 10.84 13.97 2.06
CA SER A 47 11.54 15.23 2.25
C SER A 47 10.58 16.41 2.00
N GLY A 48 10.14 17.02 3.09
CA GLY A 48 9.15 18.09 3.07
C GLY A 48 7.72 17.64 3.41
N VAL A 49 7.52 16.34 3.65
CA VAL A 49 6.29 15.80 4.24
C VAL A 49 6.36 15.98 5.75
N ASP A 50 5.26 16.45 6.35
CA ASP A 50 5.19 16.56 7.80
C ASP A 50 5.26 15.17 8.44
N PRO A 51 6.07 14.96 9.49
CA PRO A 51 6.21 13.65 10.13
C PRO A 51 4.89 13.11 10.72
N ALA A 52 3.92 13.96 11.06
CA ALA A 52 2.60 13.53 11.51
C ALA A 52 1.71 13.00 10.37
N LEU A 53 2.08 13.27 9.11
CA LEU A 53 1.43 12.75 7.91
C LEU A 53 2.14 11.49 7.36
N LEU A 54 3.25 11.09 7.98
CA LEU A 54 3.90 9.83 7.63
C LEU A 54 3.01 8.66 7.99
N PRO A 55 3.02 7.60 7.15
CA PRO A 55 2.16 6.46 7.36
C PRO A 55 2.54 5.73 8.65
N ALA A 56 1.52 5.45 9.46
CA ALA A 56 1.63 4.65 10.67
C ALA A 56 1.32 3.17 10.42
N ASP A 57 0.64 2.87 9.31
CA ASP A 57 0.16 1.53 8.96
C ASP A 57 0.30 1.28 7.45
N GLU A 58 0.24 0.01 7.04
CA GLU A 58 0.38 -0.41 5.64
C GLU A 58 -0.62 0.26 4.71
N ASN A 59 -1.87 0.45 5.16
CA ASN A 59 -2.90 1.08 4.35
C ASN A 59 -2.56 2.55 4.04
N GLN A 60 -2.11 3.30 5.05
CA GLN A 60 -1.67 4.69 4.85
C GLN A 60 -0.41 4.74 3.97
N TYR A 61 0.48 3.77 4.13
CA TYR A 61 1.68 3.68 3.31
C TYR A 61 1.34 3.44 1.84
N GLN A 62 0.45 2.49 1.53
CA GLN A 62 -0.02 2.28 0.15
C GLN A 62 -0.72 3.53 -0.41
N GLN A 63 -1.55 4.21 0.39
CA GLN A 63 -2.17 5.47 -0.04
C GLN A 63 -1.14 6.57 -0.31
N LEU A 64 -0.07 6.63 0.48
CA LEU A 64 1.03 7.56 0.26
C LEU A 64 1.73 7.27 -1.08
N LEU A 65 2.06 6.00 -1.34
CA LEU A 65 2.69 5.59 -2.60
C LEU A 65 1.80 5.91 -3.81
N ASP A 66 0.50 5.61 -3.72
CA ASP A 66 -0.49 5.95 -4.74
C ASP A 66 -0.60 7.46 -4.95
N SER A 67 -0.62 8.23 -3.85
CA SER A 67 -0.71 9.71 -3.89
C SER A 67 0.52 10.35 -4.54
N PHE A 68 1.71 9.82 -4.28
CA PHE A 68 2.93 10.26 -4.97
C PHE A 68 3.08 9.66 -6.37
N GLY A 69 2.26 8.68 -6.74
CA GLY A 69 2.39 7.94 -7.99
C GLY A 69 3.73 7.21 -8.07
N VAL A 70 4.14 6.54 -6.99
CA VAL A 70 5.42 5.83 -6.90
C VAL A 70 5.21 4.34 -6.67
N ILE A 71 6.17 3.52 -7.10
CA ILE A 71 6.22 2.09 -6.80
C ILE A 71 7.54 1.73 -6.12
N GLU A 72 7.50 0.89 -5.10
CA GLU A 72 8.69 0.36 -4.43
C GLU A 72 9.45 -0.59 -5.36
N LEU A 73 10.78 -0.48 -5.40
CA LEU A 73 11.63 -1.28 -6.28
C LEU A 73 12.30 -2.50 -5.60
N GLY A 74 12.15 -2.66 -4.29
CA GLY A 74 12.70 -3.78 -3.50
C GLY A 74 14.08 -3.52 -2.92
#